data_AF-A0AAV3XLF4-F1
#
_entry.id   AF-A0AAV3XLF4-F1
#
_cell.length_a   1.000
_cell.length_b   1.000
_cell.length_c   1.000
_cell.angle_alpha   90.00
_cell.angle_beta   90.00
_cell.angle_gamma   90.00
#
_symmetry.space_group_name_H-M   'P 1'
#
loop_
_entity.id
_entity.type
_entity.pdbx_description
1 polymer ?
#
loop_
_entity_poly.entity_id
_entity_poly.type
_entity_poly.pdbx_seq_one_letter_code
_entity_poly.pdbx_strand_id
1 'polypeptide(L)'
;MRDKQPGKTKTIIYLIISAFIFGALIASGVTFVLLKGGYLALNNSTPPPIPTPTPSPTSSLIPTPTPSLTPSLVQPVPTPTGSQNISPQPTESPQLGNEVTRQGENNNNELPGYFPEKGFTAPPSDLSRFKKANLLLKDMVISGDNYINFVKGSILISGKLYSPVFRLRGDTNEQRVGFQLDGSQKGLLLQFGQQDLSAGDTNLTYLVRISIDGKLLWAGECKYGQNNQIISVPLGIPGATSLVIEYSITEQGGFYSYNSPPLYFTRAELLYE
;
A
#
# COMPACT_ATOMS: atom_id res chain seq x y z
N MET A 1 -1.39 -28.86 66.44
CA MET A 1 -1.77 -27.52 65.97
C MET A 1 -2.41 -27.69 64.61
N ARG A 2 -3.68 -27.28 64.45
CA ARG A 2 -4.52 -27.47 63.25
C ARG A 2 -4.66 -26.11 62.56
N ASP A 3 -4.13 -25.98 61.35
CA ASP A 3 -4.32 -24.79 60.52
C ASP A 3 -5.69 -24.81 59.84
N LYS A 4 -6.47 -23.76 60.13
CA LYS A 4 -7.76 -23.44 59.49
C LYS A 4 -7.48 -22.72 58.17
N GLN A 5 -7.92 -23.28 57.05
CA GLN A 5 -8.05 -22.53 55.79
C GLN A 5 -9.27 -21.60 55.83
N PRO A 6 -9.12 -20.29 55.51
CA PRO A 6 -10.24 -19.39 55.28
C PRO A 6 -10.54 -19.26 53.78
N GLY A 7 -11.83 -19.27 53.39
CA GLY A 7 -12.26 -18.60 52.16
C GLY A 7 -13.22 -19.36 51.23
N LYS A 8 -14.43 -19.71 51.70
CA LYS A 8 -15.56 -20.08 50.81
C LYS A 8 -16.79 -19.18 50.95
N THR A 9 -16.65 -18.01 51.56
CA THR A 9 -17.81 -17.14 51.88
C THR A 9 -17.99 -15.96 50.90
N LYS A 10 -16.98 -15.60 50.10
CA LYS A 10 -17.08 -14.45 49.18
C LYS A 10 -17.90 -14.70 47.91
N THR A 11 -18.08 -15.96 47.51
CA THR A 11 -18.78 -16.30 46.25
C THR A 11 -20.31 -16.17 46.34
N ILE A 12 -20.89 -16.29 47.53
CA ILE A 12 -22.36 -16.30 47.71
C ILE A 12 -22.94 -14.87 47.73
N ILE A 13 -22.17 -13.87 48.16
CA ILE A 13 -22.63 -12.47 48.22
C ILE A 13 -22.79 -11.86 46.82
N TYR A 14 -22.00 -12.27 45.83
CA TYR A 14 -22.14 -11.78 44.44
C TYR A 14 -23.41 -12.27 43.76
N LEU A 15 -23.94 -13.44 44.13
CA LEU A 15 -25.15 -13.99 43.50
C LEU A 15 -26.44 -13.28 43.95
N ILE A 16 -26.46 -12.72 45.16
CA ILE A 16 -27.67 -12.08 45.72
C ILE A 16 -27.84 -10.64 45.19
N ILE A 17 -26.74 -9.92 44.94
CA ILE A 17 -26.81 -8.57 44.35
C ILE A 17 -27.27 -8.64 42.87
N SER A 18 -26.92 -9.68 42.13
CA SER A 18 -27.36 -9.87 40.73
C SER A 18 -28.86 -10.15 40.58
N ALA A 19 -29.52 -10.71 41.60
CA ALA A 19 -30.96 -10.99 41.53
C ALA A 19 -31.83 -9.74 41.80
N PHE A 20 -31.37 -8.79 42.61
CA PHE A 20 -32.16 -7.59 42.95
C PHE A 20 -32.20 -6.54 41.82
N ILE A 21 -31.19 -6.50 40.94
CA ILE A 21 -31.17 -5.57 39.80
C ILE A 21 -32.05 -6.07 38.63
N PHE A 22 -32.34 -7.37 38.56
CA PHE A 22 -33.16 -7.94 37.49
C PHE A 22 -34.67 -7.71 37.66
N GLY A 23 -35.14 -7.42 38.87
CA GLY A 23 -36.57 -7.20 39.14
C GLY A 23 -37.10 -5.81 38.76
N ALA A 24 -36.24 -4.79 38.71
CA ALA A 24 -36.67 -3.40 38.50
C ALA A 24 -36.57 -2.93 37.03
N LEU A 25 -36.11 -3.77 36.10
CA LEU A 25 -35.69 -3.33 34.76
C LEU A 25 -36.40 -4.05 33.61
N ILE A 26 -37.66 -4.45 33.79
CA ILE A 26 -38.51 -4.96 32.69
C ILE A 26 -39.44 -3.87 32.12
N ALA A 27 -39.49 -2.67 32.73
CA ALA A 27 -40.35 -1.58 32.27
C ALA A 27 -39.75 -0.68 31.17
N SER A 28 -38.47 -0.82 30.81
CA SER A 28 -37.77 0.15 29.94
C SER A 28 -37.38 -0.34 28.54
N GLY A 29 -37.73 -1.59 28.15
CA GLY A 29 -37.49 -2.09 26.79
C GLY A 29 -36.03 -2.25 26.38
N VAL A 30 -35.08 -2.17 27.32
CA VAL A 30 -33.66 -2.33 27.04
C VAL A 30 -33.30 -3.83 27.01
N THR A 31 -32.85 -4.32 25.86
CA THR A 31 -32.37 -5.70 25.70
C THR A 31 -30.86 -5.73 25.91
N PHE A 32 -30.39 -6.46 26.92
CA PHE A 32 -28.95 -6.72 27.10
C PHE A 32 -28.62 -8.14 26.59
N VAL A 33 -27.63 -8.24 25.70
CA VAL A 33 -27.05 -9.53 25.29
C VAL A 33 -25.82 -9.79 26.14
N LEU A 34 -25.89 -10.83 26.99
CA LEU A 34 -24.78 -11.23 27.84
C LEU A 34 -23.81 -12.13 27.05
N LEU A 35 -22.77 -11.55 26.48
CA LEU A 35 -21.64 -12.30 25.92
C LEU A 35 -20.62 -12.54 27.04
N LYS A 36 -20.20 -13.80 27.24
CA LYS A 36 -19.14 -14.17 28.19
C LYS A 36 -17.85 -13.41 27.86
N GLY A 37 -17.62 -12.26 28.49
CA GLY A 37 -16.35 -11.53 28.37
C GLY A 37 -16.39 -10.01 28.41
N GLY A 38 -17.54 -9.33 28.47
CA GLY A 38 -17.54 -7.87 28.62
C GLY A 38 -18.91 -7.23 28.42
N TYR A 39 -19.21 -6.22 29.23
CA TYR A 39 -20.42 -5.41 29.11
C TYR A 39 -20.26 -4.44 27.93
N LEU A 40 -21.05 -4.61 26.87
CA LEU A 40 -21.22 -3.60 25.84
C LEU A 40 -22.57 -2.90 26.08
N ALA A 41 -22.52 -1.60 26.38
CA ALA A 41 -23.71 -0.76 26.41
C ALA A 41 -24.15 -0.51 24.96
N LEU A 42 -25.27 -1.11 24.55
CA LEU A 42 -25.94 -0.76 23.30
C LEU A 42 -26.68 0.56 23.51
N ASN A 43 -26.01 1.68 23.16
CA ASN A 43 -26.69 2.96 23.02
C ASN A 43 -27.65 2.86 21.83
N ASN A 44 -28.95 2.86 22.14
CA ASN A 44 -30.02 2.91 21.15
C ASN A 44 -30.11 4.35 20.59
N SER A 45 -29.12 4.71 19.78
CA SER A 45 -29.08 5.99 19.09
C SER A 45 -30.12 5.98 17.97
N THR A 46 -31.15 6.81 18.10
CA THR A 46 -32.10 7.10 17.01
C THR A 46 -31.31 7.40 15.74
N PRO A 47 -31.58 6.73 14.60
CA PRO A 47 -30.84 6.98 13.38
C PRO A 47 -30.97 8.46 12.99
N PRO A 48 -29.86 9.14 12.64
CA PRO A 48 -29.92 10.51 12.18
C PRO A 48 -30.82 10.60 10.92
N PRO A 49 -31.51 11.73 10.71
CA PRO A 49 -32.36 11.91 9.54
C PRO A 49 -31.56 11.66 8.26
N ILE A 50 -32.15 10.90 7.34
CA ILE A 50 -31.57 10.66 6.01
C ILE A 50 -31.48 12.02 5.30
N PRO A 51 -30.29 12.44 4.82
CA PRO A 51 -30.17 13.68 4.08
C PRO A 51 -30.97 13.60 2.78
N THR A 52 -31.84 14.59 2.57
CA THR A 52 -32.58 14.76 1.30
C THR A 52 -31.56 14.98 0.17
N PRO A 53 -31.64 14.26 -0.96
CA PRO A 53 -30.73 14.47 -2.08
C PRO A 53 -30.84 15.90 -2.58
N THR A 54 -29.73 16.62 -2.56
CA THR A 54 -29.64 17.96 -3.16
C THR A 54 -29.58 17.80 -4.68
N PRO A 55 -30.39 18.52 -5.46
CA PRO A 55 -30.35 18.42 -6.92
C PRO A 55 -28.94 18.79 -7.42
N SER A 56 -28.34 17.87 -8.17
CA SER A 56 -27.02 18.07 -8.77
C SER A 56 -27.12 19.17 -9.84
N PRO A 57 -26.19 20.14 -9.88
CA PRO A 57 -26.15 21.12 -10.95
C PRO A 57 -25.94 20.41 -12.28
N THR A 58 -26.82 20.71 -13.24
CA THR A 58 -26.73 20.23 -14.61
C THR A 58 -25.42 20.76 -15.21
N SER A 59 -24.49 19.86 -15.51
CA SER A 59 -23.22 20.21 -16.15
C SER A 59 -23.50 20.80 -17.53
N SER A 60 -23.26 22.10 -17.65
CA SER A 60 -23.26 22.84 -18.92
C SER A 60 -22.24 22.20 -19.85
N LEU A 61 -22.67 21.83 -21.05
CA LEU A 61 -21.80 21.28 -22.09
C LEU A 61 -20.83 22.37 -22.54
N ILE A 62 -19.57 22.24 -22.13
CA ILE A 62 -18.49 23.06 -22.67
C ILE A 62 -18.28 22.64 -24.13
N PRO A 63 -18.32 23.56 -25.11
CA PRO A 63 -18.10 23.22 -26.51
C PRO A 63 -16.70 22.66 -26.70
N THR A 64 -16.61 21.49 -27.32
CA THR A 64 -15.35 20.85 -27.69
C THR A 64 -14.59 21.76 -28.66
N PRO A 65 -13.32 22.12 -28.38
CA PRO A 65 -12.53 22.91 -29.32
C PRO A 65 -12.26 22.11 -30.59
N THR A 66 -12.57 22.72 -31.73
CA THR A 66 -12.27 22.18 -33.06
C THR A 66 -10.75 22.05 -33.23
N PRO A 67 -10.22 20.89 -33.65
CA PRO A 67 -8.79 20.72 -33.85
C PRO A 67 -8.29 21.62 -34.99
N SER A 68 -7.30 22.45 -34.69
CA SER A 68 -6.56 23.24 -35.66
C SER A 68 -5.56 22.34 -36.39
N LEU A 69 -5.67 22.24 -37.71
CA LEU A 69 -4.74 21.50 -38.56
C LEU A 69 -3.39 22.22 -38.56
N THR A 70 -2.40 21.64 -37.89
CA THR A 70 -1.02 22.13 -37.94
C THR A 70 -0.35 21.61 -39.22
N PRO A 71 0.23 22.48 -40.07
CA PRO A 71 0.91 22.04 -41.29
C PRO A 71 2.19 21.26 -40.96
N SER A 72 2.31 20.06 -41.55
CA SER A 72 3.53 19.24 -41.50
C SER A 72 4.70 19.97 -42.14
N LEU A 73 5.72 20.28 -41.33
CA LEU A 73 7.03 20.72 -41.83
C LEU A 73 7.79 19.50 -42.35
N VAL A 74 8.13 19.55 -43.64
CA VAL A 74 8.96 18.54 -44.31
C VAL A 74 10.38 18.61 -43.73
N GLN A 75 10.81 17.54 -43.07
CA GLN A 75 12.15 17.43 -42.50
C GLN A 75 13.15 17.02 -43.60
N PRO A 76 14.29 17.73 -43.77
CA PRO A 76 15.31 17.35 -44.73
C PRO A 76 16.03 16.05 -44.32
N VAL A 77 16.22 15.17 -45.29
CA VAL A 77 16.96 13.90 -45.18
C VAL A 77 18.44 14.20 -44.90
N PRO A 78 19.05 13.67 -43.83
CA PRO A 78 20.48 13.82 -43.59
C PRO A 78 21.31 12.94 -44.55
N THR A 79 22.31 13.55 -45.17
CA THR A 79 23.32 12.92 -46.01
C THR A 79 24.27 12.04 -45.18
N PRO A 80 24.53 10.78 -45.56
CA PRO A 80 25.44 9.90 -44.82
C PRO A 80 26.90 10.36 -44.98
N THR A 81 27.59 10.55 -43.85
CA THR A 81 29.01 10.91 -43.81
C THR A 81 29.85 9.68 -43.47
N GLY A 82 30.74 9.32 -44.41
CA GLY A 82 32.10 8.82 -44.20
C GLY A 82 32.36 7.69 -43.21
N SER A 83 32.61 6.49 -43.74
CA SER A 83 33.26 5.38 -43.05
C SER A 83 34.69 5.76 -42.61
N GLN A 84 34.99 5.69 -41.32
CA GLN A 84 36.37 5.73 -40.82
C GLN A 84 36.85 4.33 -40.47
N ASN A 85 37.97 3.97 -41.09
CA ASN A 85 38.73 2.75 -40.90
C ASN A 85 39.54 2.87 -39.59
N ILE A 86 39.18 2.10 -38.57
CA ILE A 86 39.91 2.02 -37.30
C ILE A 86 40.78 0.76 -37.29
N SER A 87 42.09 0.98 -37.15
CA SER A 87 43.12 -0.04 -36.98
C SER A 87 42.99 -0.69 -35.59
N PRO A 88 43.03 -2.03 -35.45
CA PRO A 88 42.90 -2.69 -34.16
C PRO A 88 44.17 -2.51 -33.31
N GLN A 89 44.00 -1.98 -32.10
CA GLN A 89 45.00 -1.94 -31.04
C GLN A 89 44.89 -3.22 -30.20
N PRO A 90 46.00 -3.91 -29.87
CA PRO A 90 45.96 -5.20 -29.18
C PRO A 90 45.43 -5.07 -27.75
N THR A 91 44.53 -5.97 -27.40
CA THR A 91 43.88 -6.12 -26.08
C THR A 91 44.85 -6.74 -25.08
N GLU A 92 45.27 -5.97 -24.07
CA GLU A 92 45.92 -6.53 -22.89
C GLU A 92 44.88 -7.27 -22.02
N SER A 93 45.26 -8.46 -21.54
CA SER A 93 44.41 -9.30 -20.69
C SER A 93 44.21 -8.65 -19.32
N PRO A 94 42.97 -8.52 -18.81
CA PRO A 94 42.73 -7.90 -17.51
C PRO A 94 43.21 -8.80 -16.37
N GLN A 95 44.02 -8.23 -15.49
CA GLN A 95 44.38 -8.84 -14.21
C GLN A 95 43.19 -8.83 -13.26
N LEU A 96 42.94 -9.98 -12.64
CA LEU A 96 41.88 -10.22 -11.66
C LEU A 96 42.26 -9.54 -10.33
N GLY A 97 41.90 -8.27 -10.19
CA GLY A 97 41.98 -7.53 -8.94
C GLY A 97 40.72 -7.76 -8.10
N ASN A 98 40.89 -8.27 -6.88
CA ASN A 98 39.82 -8.42 -5.89
C ASN A 98 39.43 -7.05 -5.31
N GLU A 99 38.67 -6.26 -6.07
CA GLU A 99 38.01 -5.07 -5.56
C GLU A 99 36.51 -5.37 -5.45
N VAL A 100 36.05 -5.61 -4.21
CA VAL A 100 34.62 -5.60 -3.91
C VAL A 100 34.19 -4.14 -3.95
N THR A 101 33.97 -3.62 -5.16
CA THR A 101 33.30 -2.34 -5.35
C THR A 101 31.92 -2.51 -4.76
N ARG A 102 31.66 -1.84 -3.63
CA ARG A 102 30.28 -1.66 -3.15
C ARG A 102 29.53 -0.97 -4.28
N GLN A 103 28.70 -1.75 -4.97
CA GLN A 103 27.84 -1.27 -6.05
C GLN A 103 27.15 -0.01 -5.53
N GLY A 104 27.37 1.08 -6.26
CA GLY A 104 27.24 2.45 -5.79
C GLY A 104 25.93 2.73 -5.07
N GLU A 105 25.98 3.70 -4.17
CA GLU A 105 24.81 4.42 -3.69
C GLU A 105 24.09 4.98 -4.93
N ASN A 106 23.15 4.20 -5.47
CA ASN A 106 22.32 4.63 -6.59
C ASN A 106 21.53 5.84 -6.10
N ASN A 107 22.00 7.01 -6.47
CA ASN A 107 21.39 8.26 -6.06
C ASN A 107 20.01 8.33 -6.73
N ASN A 108 18.97 8.71 -5.99
CA ASN A 108 17.59 8.69 -6.50
C ASN A 108 17.43 9.51 -7.81
N ASN A 109 18.34 10.45 -8.04
CA ASN A 109 18.45 11.28 -9.24
C ASN A 109 18.72 10.50 -10.55
N GLU A 110 19.26 9.28 -10.45
CA GLU A 110 19.58 8.43 -11.60
C GLU A 110 18.44 7.45 -11.94
N LEU A 111 17.37 7.44 -11.12
CA LEU A 111 16.26 6.53 -11.32
C LEU A 111 15.32 7.05 -12.44
N PRO A 112 14.98 6.22 -13.44
CA PRO A 112 14.13 6.65 -14.54
C PRO A 112 12.76 7.09 -14.02
N GLY A 113 12.32 8.28 -14.43
CA GLY A 113 11.05 8.88 -14.01
C GLY A 113 11.15 9.73 -12.74
N TYR A 114 12.31 9.84 -12.11
CA TYR A 114 12.56 10.79 -11.03
C TYR A 114 12.81 12.20 -11.58
N PHE A 115 12.05 13.16 -11.10
CA PHE A 115 12.26 14.58 -11.36
C PHE A 115 12.59 15.27 -10.03
N PRO A 116 13.77 15.88 -9.85
CA PRO A 116 14.22 16.43 -8.56
C PRO A 116 13.22 17.39 -7.90
N GLU A 117 12.49 18.17 -8.70
CA GLU A 117 11.51 19.15 -8.20
C GLU A 117 10.07 18.61 -8.12
N LYS A 118 9.77 17.52 -8.83
CA LYS A 118 8.40 16.97 -8.95
C LYS A 118 8.25 15.58 -8.34
N GLY A 119 9.34 14.99 -7.86
CA GLY A 119 9.42 13.58 -7.48
C GLY A 119 9.24 12.65 -8.69
N PHE A 120 8.84 11.41 -8.44
CA PHE A 120 8.52 10.49 -9.52
C PHE A 120 7.14 10.80 -10.12
N THR A 121 7.11 11.24 -11.37
CA THR A 121 5.84 11.46 -12.09
C THR A 121 5.73 10.46 -13.23
N ALA A 122 5.25 9.26 -12.94
CA ALA A 122 4.71 8.39 -13.98
C ALA A 122 3.31 8.92 -14.33
N PRO A 123 3.01 9.27 -15.60
CA PRO A 123 1.66 9.63 -15.99
C PRO A 123 0.70 8.49 -15.60
N PRO A 124 -0.49 8.78 -15.04
CA PRO A 124 -1.42 7.73 -14.68
C PRO A 124 -1.73 6.90 -15.92
N SER A 125 -1.46 5.60 -15.86
CA SER A 125 -1.85 4.72 -16.97
C SER A 125 -3.36 4.81 -17.12
N ASP A 126 -3.85 5.01 -18.34
CA ASP A 126 -5.28 4.96 -18.62
C ASP A 126 -5.81 3.56 -18.25
N LEU A 127 -6.49 3.47 -17.12
CA LEU A 127 -7.03 2.22 -16.59
C LEU A 127 -8.29 1.77 -17.34
N SER A 128 -8.93 2.68 -18.10
CA SER A 128 -10.21 2.40 -18.77
C SER A 128 -10.10 1.35 -19.88
N ARG A 129 -8.89 1.11 -20.39
CA ARG A 129 -8.61 0.13 -21.45
C ARG A 129 -8.62 -1.33 -20.99
N PHE A 130 -8.53 -1.60 -19.69
CA PHE A 130 -8.43 -2.96 -19.17
C PHE A 130 -9.81 -3.54 -18.89
N LYS A 131 -10.07 -4.76 -19.35
CA LYS A 131 -11.40 -5.40 -19.24
C LYS A 131 -11.51 -6.35 -18.05
N LYS A 132 -10.38 -6.79 -17.51
CA LYS A 132 -10.32 -7.75 -16.39
C LYS A 132 -9.24 -7.33 -15.40
N ALA A 133 -9.51 -7.60 -14.13
CA ALA A 133 -8.57 -7.42 -13.04
C ALA A 133 -8.52 -8.70 -12.20
N ASN A 134 -7.31 -9.21 -11.94
CA ASN A 134 -7.06 -10.29 -10.98
C ASN A 134 -6.25 -9.74 -9.81
N LEU A 135 -6.46 -10.26 -8.60
CA LEU A 135 -5.64 -9.88 -7.45
C LEU A 135 -4.28 -10.60 -7.48
N LEU A 136 -3.23 -9.96 -6.94
CA LEU A 136 -2.03 -10.67 -6.53
C LEU A 136 -2.38 -11.60 -5.37
N LEU A 137 -2.13 -12.90 -5.57
CA LEU A 137 -2.51 -13.95 -4.63
C LEU A 137 -1.29 -14.53 -3.92
N LYS A 138 -1.55 -15.29 -2.85
CA LYS A 138 -0.51 -15.89 -2.00
C LYS A 138 0.35 -16.91 -2.74
N ASP A 139 -0.25 -17.69 -3.62
CA ASP A 139 0.42 -18.69 -4.46
C ASP A 139 1.35 -18.08 -5.53
N MET A 140 1.24 -16.77 -5.78
CA MET A 140 2.16 -16.05 -6.65
C MET A 140 3.45 -15.62 -5.94
N VAL A 141 3.53 -15.68 -4.60
CA VAL A 141 4.73 -15.22 -3.87
C VAL A 141 5.89 -16.19 -4.08
N ILE A 142 7.02 -15.69 -4.60
CA ILE A 142 8.25 -16.47 -4.83
C ILE A 142 9.38 -16.13 -3.86
N SER A 143 9.29 -15.00 -3.14
CA SER A 143 10.27 -14.63 -2.12
C SER A 143 9.67 -13.66 -1.10
N GLY A 144 10.24 -13.64 0.11
CA GLY A 144 9.83 -12.73 1.18
C GLY A 144 8.51 -13.11 1.88
N ASP A 145 8.17 -14.40 1.90
CA ASP A 145 6.97 -14.95 2.56
C ASP A 145 6.88 -14.57 4.04
N ASN A 146 8.01 -14.49 4.75
CA ASN A 146 8.09 -14.05 6.15
C ASN A 146 7.78 -12.56 6.36
N TYR A 147 7.74 -11.77 5.29
CA TYR A 147 7.55 -10.32 5.32
C TYR A 147 6.17 -9.87 4.82
N ILE A 148 5.40 -10.78 4.21
CA ILE A 148 4.07 -10.50 3.67
C ILE A 148 3.00 -11.29 4.42
N ASN A 149 1.89 -10.62 4.74
CA ASN A 149 0.71 -11.27 5.31
C ASN A 149 -0.52 -10.91 4.49
N PHE A 150 -1.14 -11.90 3.86
CA PHE A 150 -2.46 -11.73 3.25
C PHE A 150 -3.50 -11.64 4.35
N VAL A 151 -4.26 -10.55 4.35
CA VAL A 151 -5.17 -10.22 5.45
C VAL A 151 -6.59 -10.06 4.94
N LYS A 152 -7.54 -10.33 5.82
CA LYS A 152 -8.95 -9.99 5.62
C LYS A 152 -9.33 -8.97 6.68
N GLY A 153 -10.22 -8.05 6.34
CA GLY A 153 -10.71 -7.03 7.26
C GLY A 153 -10.68 -5.65 6.64
N SER A 154 -10.69 -4.63 7.48
CA SER A 154 -10.64 -3.25 7.06
C SER A 154 -9.65 -2.43 7.89
N ILE A 155 -9.11 -1.39 7.28
CA ILE A 155 -8.21 -0.42 7.89
C ILE A 155 -8.70 0.99 7.57
N LEU A 156 -8.40 1.94 8.44
CA LEU A 156 -8.60 3.37 8.16
C LEU A 156 -7.29 3.96 7.65
N ILE A 157 -7.35 4.71 6.55
CA ILE A 157 -6.24 5.52 6.05
C ILE A 157 -6.79 6.91 5.74
N SER A 158 -6.28 7.93 6.42
CA SER A 158 -6.73 9.31 6.33
C SER A 158 -8.26 9.43 6.49
N GLY A 159 -8.82 8.71 7.47
CA GLY A 159 -10.25 8.68 7.77
C GLY A 159 -11.14 7.88 6.81
N LYS A 160 -10.57 7.24 5.78
CA LYS A 160 -11.30 6.41 4.81
C LYS A 160 -11.08 4.93 5.06
N LEU A 161 -12.13 4.13 4.91
CA LEU A 161 -12.08 2.69 5.12
C LEU A 161 -11.62 1.97 3.85
N TYR A 162 -10.62 1.09 4.00
CA TYR A 162 -10.09 0.25 2.92
C TYR A 162 -10.05 -1.22 3.32
N SER A 163 -10.15 -2.11 2.33
CA SER A 163 -10.01 -3.56 2.51
C SER A 163 -8.66 -4.01 1.94
N PRO A 164 -7.62 -4.21 2.78
CA PRO A 164 -6.30 -4.59 2.30
C PRO A 164 -6.28 -6.00 1.70
N VAL A 165 -5.49 -6.17 0.64
CA VAL A 165 -5.18 -7.47 0.02
C VAL A 165 -4.11 -8.18 0.85
N PHE A 166 -3.04 -7.46 1.18
CA PHE A 166 -1.97 -7.91 2.06
C PHE A 166 -1.33 -6.72 2.78
N ARG A 167 -0.48 -7.03 3.75
CA ARG A 167 0.37 -6.07 4.43
C ARG A 167 1.81 -6.55 4.46
N LEU A 168 2.73 -5.59 4.41
CA LEU A 168 4.17 -5.80 4.56
C LEU A 168 4.58 -5.42 5.98
N ARG A 169 5.37 -6.29 6.63
CA ARG A 169 5.85 -6.07 8.00
C ARG A 169 6.75 -4.84 8.05
N GLY A 170 6.54 -3.94 9.00
CA GLY A 170 7.45 -2.81 9.20
C GLY A 170 8.81 -3.25 9.75
N ASP A 171 9.89 -2.88 9.06
CA ASP A 171 11.27 -3.10 9.46
C ASP A 171 12.14 -1.93 8.95
N THR A 172 13.20 -1.59 9.69
CA THR A 172 14.16 -0.57 9.27
C THR A 172 15.18 -1.09 8.27
N ASN A 173 15.41 -2.40 8.25
CA ASN A 173 16.23 -3.01 7.21
C ASN A 173 15.44 -3.06 5.91
N GLU A 174 16.15 -2.99 4.79
CA GLU A 174 15.54 -3.19 3.48
C GLU A 174 14.97 -4.62 3.38
N GLN A 175 13.70 -4.69 3.03
CA GLN A 175 12.95 -5.91 2.83
C GLN A 175 12.54 -6.04 1.38
N ARG A 176 12.36 -7.28 0.93
CA ARG A 176 12.00 -7.60 -0.45
C ARG A 176 10.92 -8.68 -0.48
N VAL A 177 9.89 -8.47 -1.30
CA VAL A 177 8.86 -9.45 -1.61
C VAL A 177 8.75 -9.60 -3.12
N GLY A 178 8.82 -10.84 -3.61
CA GLY A 178 8.74 -11.16 -5.03
C GLY A 178 7.48 -11.93 -5.37
N PHE A 179 6.92 -11.65 -6.54
CA PHE A 179 5.77 -12.34 -7.11
C PHE A 179 6.11 -12.89 -8.50
N GLN A 180 5.70 -14.12 -8.78
CA GLN A 180 5.66 -14.70 -10.11
C GLN A 180 4.41 -14.21 -10.83
N LEU A 181 4.60 -13.74 -12.06
CA LEU A 181 3.53 -13.36 -12.97
C LEU A 181 3.48 -14.34 -14.15
N ASP A 182 2.33 -14.40 -14.83
CA ASP A 182 2.10 -15.34 -15.93
C ASP A 182 2.49 -14.78 -17.31
N GLY A 183 2.85 -13.49 -17.40
CA GLY A 183 3.25 -12.82 -18.64
C GLY A 183 2.09 -12.37 -19.53
N SER A 184 0.85 -12.76 -19.21
CA SER A 184 -0.33 -12.41 -20.01
C SER A 184 -0.93 -11.05 -19.64
N GLN A 185 -0.62 -10.53 -18.46
CA GLN A 185 -1.07 -9.21 -18.03
C GLN A 185 -0.45 -8.08 -18.87
N LYS A 186 -1.18 -6.97 -18.93
CA LYS A 186 -0.82 -5.75 -19.67
C LYS A 186 -0.52 -4.58 -18.74
N GLY A 187 -1.05 -4.62 -17.52
CA GLY A 187 -0.82 -3.62 -16.51
C GLY A 187 -0.84 -4.18 -15.09
N LEU A 188 -0.43 -3.34 -14.16
CA LEU A 188 -0.45 -3.59 -12.73
C LEU A 188 -0.92 -2.31 -12.04
N LEU A 189 -1.86 -2.44 -11.12
CA LEU A 189 -2.27 -1.36 -10.23
C LEU A 189 -1.98 -1.77 -8.79
N LEU A 190 -1.02 -1.07 -8.19
CA LEU A 190 -0.74 -1.15 -6.76
C LEU A 190 -1.33 0.08 -6.08
N GLN A 191 -2.01 -0.11 -4.96
CA GLN A 191 -2.34 0.97 -4.04
C GLN A 191 -1.92 0.54 -2.65
N PHE A 192 -1.13 1.37 -1.99
CA PHE A 192 -0.64 1.08 -0.65
C PHE A 192 -0.60 2.33 0.22
N GLY A 193 -0.69 2.14 1.52
CA GLY A 193 -0.70 3.23 2.48
C GLY A 193 -0.51 2.78 3.92
N GLN A 194 -0.41 3.77 4.80
CA GLN A 194 -0.22 3.57 6.23
C GLN A 194 -1.55 3.75 6.97
N GLN A 195 -1.88 2.80 7.84
CA GLN A 195 -3.10 2.86 8.65
C GLN A 195 -3.06 4.02 9.66
N ASP A 196 -4.19 4.68 9.87
CA ASP A 196 -4.39 5.66 10.93
C ASP A 196 -4.10 5.06 12.30
N LEU A 197 -3.27 5.75 13.08
CA LEU A 197 -2.95 5.34 14.44
C LEU A 197 -4.09 5.69 15.39
N SER A 198 -4.33 4.83 16.37
CA SER A 198 -5.32 5.10 17.42
C SER A 198 -4.91 6.22 18.38
N ALA A 199 -3.60 6.53 18.44
CA ALA A 199 -3.04 7.61 19.24
C ALA A 199 -1.61 7.95 18.79
N GLY A 200 -1.20 9.19 19.07
CA GLY A 200 0.15 9.70 18.84
C GLY A 200 0.37 10.30 17.45
N ASP A 201 1.37 11.15 17.37
CA ASP A 201 1.92 11.64 16.10
C ASP A 201 3.12 10.80 15.71
N THR A 202 3.37 10.68 14.41
CA THR A 202 4.46 9.88 13.89
C THR A 202 4.98 10.46 12.58
N ASN A 203 6.30 10.39 12.40
CA ASN A 203 6.96 10.73 11.14
C ASN A 203 7.24 9.47 10.30
N LEU A 204 6.48 8.40 10.51
CA LEU A 204 6.70 7.11 9.85
C LEU A 204 6.76 7.30 8.33
N THR A 205 7.93 7.01 7.77
CA THR A 205 8.17 7.10 6.33
C THR A 205 8.65 5.75 5.82
N TYR A 206 7.93 5.23 4.82
CA TYR A 206 8.37 4.10 4.03
C TYR A 206 8.96 4.58 2.71
N LEU A 207 10.17 4.14 2.38
CA LEU A 207 10.66 4.14 1.01
C LEU A 207 10.22 2.83 0.34
N VAL A 208 9.60 2.93 -0.83
CA VAL A 208 9.12 1.78 -1.60
C VAL A 208 9.69 1.84 -3.01
N ARG A 209 10.17 0.71 -3.54
CA ARG A 209 10.69 0.52 -4.90
C ARG A 209 9.98 -0.65 -5.54
N ILE A 210 9.56 -0.48 -6.78
CA ILE A 210 8.81 -1.47 -7.56
C ILE A 210 9.60 -1.77 -8.82
N SER A 211 10.02 -3.02 -8.94
CA SER A 211 10.78 -3.54 -10.07
C SER A 211 10.02 -4.65 -10.78
N ILE A 212 10.12 -4.69 -12.11
CA ILE A 212 9.51 -5.70 -12.97
C ILE A 212 10.61 -6.32 -13.81
N ASP A 213 10.76 -7.65 -13.75
CA ASP A 213 11.83 -8.38 -14.45
C ASP A 213 13.22 -7.77 -14.23
N GLY A 214 13.49 -7.37 -12.98
CA GLY A 214 14.75 -6.75 -12.55
C GLY A 214 14.89 -5.27 -12.91
N LYS A 215 13.96 -4.67 -13.66
CA LYS A 215 13.97 -3.25 -14.02
C LYS A 215 13.13 -2.43 -13.06
N LEU A 216 13.75 -1.44 -12.41
CA LEU A 216 13.03 -0.47 -11.58
C LEU A 216 12.07 0.37 -12.44
N LEU A 217 10.78 0.35 -12.11
CA LEU A 217 9.76 1.13 -12.79
C LEU A 217 9.20 2.27 -11.95
N TRP A 218 9.22 2.15 -10.63
CA TRP A 218 8.73 3.18 -9.72
C TRP A 218 9.47 3.14 -8.39
N ALA A 219 9.71 4.31 -7.80
CA ALA A 219 10.14 4.44 -6.42
C ALA A 219 9.46 5.67 -5.78
N GLY A 220 9.31 5.68 -4.46
CA GLY A 220 8.73 6.82 -3.78
C GLY A 220 8.54 6.60 -2.29
N GLU A 221 8.16 7.67 -1.60
CA GLU A 221 7.95 7.67 -0.16
C GLU A 221 6.46 7.70 0.18
N CYS A 222 6.03 6.81 1.07
CA CYS A 222 4.72 6.86 1.71
C CYS A 222 4.91 7.38 3.13
N LYS A 223 4.31 8.54 3.46
CA LYS A 223 4.48 9.22 4.75
C LYS A 223 3.17 9.31 5.51
N TYR A 224 3.21 8.99 6.81
CA TYR A 224 2.04 9.09 7.67
C TYR A 224 1.58 10.55 7.82
N GLY A 225 0.26 10.77 7.88
CA GLY A 225 -0.33 12.08 8.17
C GLY A 225 -0.14 13.15 7.08
N GLN A 226 0.41 12.77 5.93
CA GLN A 226 0.66 13.64 4.79
C GLN A 226 -0.23 13.27 3.60
N ASN A 227 -0.24 14.10 2.55
CA ASN A 227 -1.01 13.85 1.33
C ASN A 227 -0.62 12.54 0.61
N ASN A 228 0.54 11.97 0.94
CA ASN A 228 1.06 10.69 0.43
C ASN A 228 0.98 9.55 1.47
N GLN A 229 0.06 9.62 2.45
CA GLN A 229 -0.23 8.50 3.35
C GLN A 229 -0.83 7.30 2.59
N ILE A 230 -1.41 7.53 1.41
CA ILE A 230 -1.83 6.50 0.45
C ILE A 230 -1.35 6.87 -0.95
N ILE A 231 -0.81 5.89 -1.67
CA ILE A 231 -0.23 6.06 -3.00
C ILE A 231 -0.85 5.03 -3.94
N SER A 232 -1.16 5.46 -5.17
CA SER A 232 -1.60 4.57 -6.25
C SER A 232 -0.57 4.59 -7.37
N VAL A 233 -0.11 3.42 -7.78
CA VAL A 233 0.96 3.23 -8.76
C VAL A 233 0.43 2.36 -9.91
N PRO A 234 -0.08 2.99 -10.98
CA PRO A 234 -0.45 2.28 -12.21
C PRO A 234 0.77 2.08 -13.11
N LEU A 235 1.05 0.84 -13.51
CA LEU A 235 2.21 0.46 -14.32
C LEU A 235 1.77 -0.32 -15.56
N GLY A 236 2.35 0.01 -16.72
CA GLY A 236 2.28 -0.82 -17.92
C GLY A 236 3.36 -1.90 -17.89
N ILE A 237 2.96 -3.17 -17.89
CA ILE A 237 3.88 -4.31 -17.70
C ILE A 237 3.62 -5.47 -18.69
N PRO A 238 3.57 -5.20 -20.01
CA PRO A 238 3.27 -6.23 -21.00
C PRO A 238 4.36 -7.31 -21.00
N GLY A 239 3.96 -8.58 -20.91
CA GLY A 239 4.90 -9.71 -20.97
C GLY A 239 5.68 -9.95 -19.68
N ALA A 240 5.37 -9.23 -18.60
CA ALA A 240 6.17 -9.28 -17.39
C ALA A 240 6.06 -10.64 -16.68
N THR A 241 7.18 -11.17 -16.19
CA THR A 241 7.20 -12.49 -15.53
C THR A 241 7.43 -12.42 -14.03
N SER A 242 7.93 -11.29 -13.54
CA SER A 242 8.23 -11.10 -12.14
C SER A 242 7.93 -9.67 -11.69
N LEU A 243 7.43 -9.56 -10.46
CA LEU A 243 7.28 -8.30 -9.73
C LEU A 243 8.07 -8.39 -8.44
N VAL A 244 8.84 -7.36 -8.14
CA VAL A 244 9.58 -7.24 -6.87
C VAL A 244 9.20 -5.91 -6.22
N ILE A 245 8.78 -5.99 -4.96
CA ILE A 245 8.51 -4.85 -4.10
C ILE A 245 9.59 -4.82 -3.03
N GLU A 246 10.41 -3.77 -3.05
CA GLU A 246 11.42 -3.51 -2.03
C GLU A 246 10.95 -2.34 -1.18
N TYR A 247 11.18 -2.42 0.12
CA TYR A 247 10.75 -1.38 1.04
C TYR A 247 11.59 -1.33 2.29
N SER A 248 11.68 -0.14 2.89
CA SER A 248 12.34 0.09 4.17
C SER A 248 11.69 1.27 4.88
N ILE A 249 11.82 1.30 6.21
CA ILE A 249 11.47 2.46 7.01
C ILE A 249 12.68 3.40 7.05
N THR A 250 12.55 4.59 6.46
CA THR A 250 13.61 5.61 6.44
C THR A 250 13.50 6.58 7.61
N GLU A 251 12.28 6.84 8.07
CA GLU A 251 12.02 7.59 9.30
C GLU A 251 11.12 6.76 10.19
N GLN A 252 11.63 6.36 11.36
CA GLN A 252 10.86 5.55 12.31
C GLN A 252 9.70 6.34 12.88
N GLY A 253 8.65 5.59 13.20
CA GLY A 253 7.43 6.13 13.74
C GLY A 253 6.83 5.26 14.84
N GLY A 254 6.28 5.89 15.87
CA GLY A 254 5.66 5.22 17.02
C GLY A 254 6.52 5.25 18.30
N PHE A 255 5.90 4.80 19.40
CA PHE A 255 6.44 4.93 20.76
C PHE A 255 7.59 3.95 21.10
N TYR A 256 7.81 2.89 20.31
CA TYR A 256 8.82 1.86 20.59
C TYR A 256 9.38 1.24 19.30
N SER A 257 10.69 1.03 19.26
CA SER A 257 11.47 0.54 18.11
C SER A 257 11.15 -0.89 17.65
N TYR A 258 10.28 -1.62 18.36
CA TYR A 258 10.07 -3.06 18.15
C TYR A 258 8.83 -3.42 17.34
N ASN A 259 7.94 -2.46 17.06
CA ASN A 259 6.70 -2.76 16.34
C ASN A 259 6.29 -1.61 15.42
N SER A 260 7.05 -1.44 14.35
CA SER A 260 6.71 -0.47 13.33
C SER A 260 5.38 -0.83 12.64
N PRO A 261 4.43 0.12 12.53
CA PRO A 261 3.17 -0.10 11.84
C PRO A 261 3.39 -0.64 10.41
N PRO A 262 2.66 -1.68 9.97
CA PRO A 262 2.88 -2.30 8.67
C PRO A 262 2.43 -1.40 7.52
N LEU A 263 2.98 -1.64 6.32
CA LEU A 263 2.54 -1.01 5.08
C LEU A 263 1.43 -1.86 4.45
N TYR A 264 0.23 -1.29 4.25
CA TYR A 264 -0.91 -2.03 3.74
C TYR A 264 -1.09 -1.81 2.24
N PHE A 265 -1.27 -2.89 1.48
CA PHE A 265 -1.65 -2.84 0.06
C PHE A 265 -3.16 -2.98 -0.06
N THR A 266 -3.85 -1.87 -0.31
CA THR A 266 -5.31 -1.77 -0.45
C THR A 266 -5.80 -2.14 -1.84
N ARG A 267 -4.93 -2.08 -2.85
CA ARG A 267 -5.15 -2.67 -4.18
C ARG A 267 -3.88 -3.33 -4.67
N ALA A 268 -4.02 -4.47 -5.32
CA ALA A 268 -2.91 -5.20 -5.92
C ALA A 268 -3.44 -6.00 -7.10
N GLU A 269 -3.70 -5.32 -8.21
CA GLU A 269 -4.47 -5.84 -9.33
C GLU A 269 -3.60 -5.98 -10.59
N LEU A 270 -3.57 -7.20 -11.15
CA LEU A 270 -3.08 -7.48 -12.50
C LEU A 270 -4.17 -7.15 -13.50
N LEU A 271 -3.85 -6.36 -14.51
CA LEU A 271 -4.79 -5.82 -15.48
C LEU A 271 -4.59 -6.48 -16.85
N TYR A 272 -5.69 -6.89 -17.47
CA TYR A 272 -5.70 -7.58 -18.77
C TYR A 272 -6.62 -6.87 -19.77
N GLU A 273 -6.32 -7.07 -21.06
CA GLU A 273 -7.14 -6.59 -22.19
C GLU A 273 -8.39 -7.47 -22.45
#